data_AF-A0A3M1ECH1-F1
#
_entry.id   AF-A0A3M1ECH1-F1
#
_cell.length_a   1.000
_cell.length_b   1.000
_cell.length_c   1.000
_cell.angle_alpha   90.00
_cell.angle_beta   90.00
_cell.angle_gamma   90.00
#
_symmetry.space_group_name_H-M   'P 1'
#
loop_
_entity.id
_entity.type
_entity.pdbx_description
1 polymer ?
#
loop_
_entity_poly.entity_id
_entity_poly.type
_entity_poly.pdbx_seq_one_letter_code
_entity_poly.pdbx_strand_id
1 'polypeptide(L)'
;MTMNRNSSSPRDALRRPNGRQFGWVLLLLGIVWLLAACGGGSTEATPSPVPAVSEVTPEATSGALSVLATPAVSLLPTPTPFAFPQDPDQITVAPGKAVVIGRLISMRTGTPLPNTVVRLAEVYYADENNKSPETGAYALDNAFSPSAITDDQGYFIFQDVDPRDYVIFVGDIMVNYTVDVNEKGFPRVRTAEPESLPSMVR
;
A
#
# COMPACT_ATOMS: atom_id res chain seq x y z
N MET A 1 62.94 13.19 -12.04
CA MET A 1 63.01 12.81 -13.47
C MET A 1 61.79 11.93 -13.75
N THR A 2 60.78 12.53 -14.35
CA THR A 2 59.40 12.03 -14.42
C THR A 2 59.23 11.28 -15.74
N MET A 3 58.89 9.99 -15.70
CA MET A 3 58.54 9.24 -16.91
C MET A 3 57.06 8.84 -16.89
N ASN A 4 56.31 9.66 -17.62
CA ASN A 4 54.95 9.47 -18.07
C ASN A 4 54.92 8.40 -19.18
N ARG A 5 54.13 7.33 -19.03
CA ARG A 5 53.79 6.41 -20.13
C ARG A 5 52.29 6.44 -20.39
N ASN A 6 51.96 7.25 -21.38
CA ASN A 6 50.70 7.28 -22.08
C ASN A 6 50.64 6.06 -23.00
N SER A 7 49.69 5.14 -22.78
CA SER A 7 49.43 4.00 -23.68
C SER A 7 48.05 4.18 -24.30
N SER A 8 48.04 4.75 -25.50
CA SER A 8 46.90 4.83 -26.40
C SER A 8 46.54 3.45 -26.96
N SER A 9 45.34 2.97 -26.64
CA SER A 9 44.76 1.76 -27.26
C SER A 9 43.97 2.16 -28.51
N PRO A 10 44.25 1.61 -29.70
CA PRO A 10 43.50 1.90 -30.92
C PRO A 10 42.49 0.78 -31.19
N ARG A 11 41.27 0.91 -30.68
CA ARG A 11 40.12 0.07 -31.11
C ARG A 11 38.82 0.87 -31.14
N ASP A 12 38.85 1.99 -31.86
CA ASP A 12 37.67 2.60 -32.46
C ASP A 12 37.62 2.19 -33.94
N ALA A 13 36.70 1.30 -34.29
CA ALA A 13 36.00 1.29 -35.59
C ALA A 13 35.16 0.02 -35.70
N LEU A 14 33.96 0.04 -35.14
CA LEU A 14 32.79 -0.65 -35.71
C LEU A 14 31.54 0.05 -35.19
N ARG A 15 31.36 1.25 -35.75
CA ARG A 15 30.20 2.13 -35.67
C ARG A 15 28.98 1.37 -36.21
N ARG A 16 28.15 0.80 -35.33
CA ARG A 16 26.87 0.20 -35.71
C ARG A 16 25.87 1.31 -36.08
N PRO A 17 25.21 1.26 -37.25
CA PRO A 17 24.21 2.25 -37.64
C PRO A 17 22.90 2.09 -36.84
N ASN A 18 22.39 3.23 -36.39
CA ASN A 18 21.12 3.41 -35.70
C ASN A 18 19.92 2.90 -36.52
N GLY A 19 19.31 1.80 -36.09
CA GLY A 19 18.09 1.22 -36.68
C GLY A 19 16.85 1.37 -35.79
N ARG A 20 16.49 2.59 -35.36
CA ARG A 20 15.27 2.86 -34.54
C ARG A 20 14.38 3.96 -35.13
N GLN A 21 14.12 3.93 -36.44
CA GLN A 21 13.21 4.88 -37.10
C GLN A 21 12.18 4.23 -38.04
N PHE A 22 12.10 2.89 -38.14
CA PHE A 22 11.22 2.21 -39.12
C PHE A 22 10.07 1.37 -38.53
N GLY A 23 9.73 1.56 -37.25
CA GLY A 23 8.66 0.81 -36.58
C GLY A 23 7.31 1.52 -36.47
N TRP A 24 7.23 2.82 -36.77
CA TRP A 24 6.03 3.63 -36.51
C TRP A 24 5.03 3.70 -37.66
N VAL A 25 5.45 3.38 -38.90
CA VAL A 25 4.58 3.54 -40.09
C VAL A 25 3.68 2.32 -40.33
N LEU A 26 4.01 1.15 -39.77
CA LEU A 26 3.22 -0.09 -39.94
C LEU A 26 2.18 -0.34 -38.83
N LEU A 27 2.16 0.46 -37.75
CA LEU A 27 1.19 0.31 -36.66
C LEU A 27 -0.07 1.18 -36.83
N LEU A 28 -0.12 2.07 -37.83
CA LEU A 28 -1.31 2.87 -38.14
C LEU A 28 -2.28 2.19 -39.13
N LEU A 29 -1.85 1.14 -39.85
CA LEU A 29 -2.73 0.37 -40.75
C LEU A 29 -3.50 -0.77 -40.03
N GLY A 30 -3.15 -1.08 -38.78
CA GLY A 30 -3.84 -2.10 -37.97
C GLY A 30 -5.02 -1.60 -37.13
N ILE A 31 -5.18 -0.27 -36.98
CA ILE A 31 -6.21 0.34 -36.11
C ILE A 31 -7.57 0.48 -36.83
N VAL A 32 -7.64 0.22 -38.14
CA VAL A 32 -8.88 0.39 -38.94
C VAL A 32 -9.78 -0.85 -38.96
N TRP A 33 -9.39 -1.97 -38.32
CA TRP A 33 -10.16 -3.23 -38.34
C TRP A 33 -10.74 -3.69 -36.99
N LEU A 34 -10.89 -2.80 -36.00
CA LEU A 34 -11.52 -3.14 -34.73
C LEU A 34 -12.68 -2.21 -34.31
N LEU A 35 -13.50 -1.80 -35.28
CA LEU A 35 -14.75 -1.03 -35.06
C LEU A 35 -15.97 -1.69 -35.72
N ALA A 36 -16.09 -3.01 -35.58
CA ALA A 36 -17.27 -3.75 -36.03
C ALA A 36 -17.59 -4.95 -35.13
N ALA A 37 -17.90 -4.68 -33.87
CA ALA A 37 -18.65 -5.62 -33.02
C ALA A 37 -19.56 -4.82 -32.07
N CYS A 38 -20.55 -4.16 -32.68
CA CYS A 38 -21.72 -3.67 -31.99
C CYS A 38 -22.71 -4.85 -31.87
N GLY A 39 -23.25 -5.07 -30.68
CA GLY A 39 -24.53 -5.78 -30.54
C GLY A 39 -24.55 -6.87 -29.48
N GLY A 40 -25.28 -6.62 -28.39
CA GLY A 40 -25.90 -7.71 -27.64
C GLY A 40 -26.13 -7.44 -26.17
N GLY A 41 -27.37 -7.08 -25.82
CA GLY A 41 -27.98 -7.56 -24.58
C GLY A 41 -28.01 -6.59 -23.40
N SER A 42 -28.98 -5.67 -23.42
CA SER A 42 -29.60 -5.17 -22.19
C SER A 42 -30.27 -6.34 -21.45
N THR A 43 -29.89 -6.55 -20.19
CA THR A 43 -30.79 -7.10 -19.18
C THR A 43 -30.62 -6.29 -17.90
N GLU A 44 -31.46 -5.27 -17.83
CA GLU A 44 -31.79 -4.45 -16.69
C GLU A 44 -32.41 -5.35 -15.60
N ALA A 45 -31.65 -5.62 -14.54
CA ALA A 45 -32.16 -6.32 -13.38
C ALA A 45 -32.90 -5.33 -12.47
N THR A 46 -34.23 -5.44 -12.53
CA THR A 46 -35.23 -4.82 -11.64
C THR A 46 -34.80 -4.89 -10.16
N PRO A 47 -34.74 -3.77 -9.42
CA PRO A 47 -34.62 -3.80 -7.97
C PRO A 47 -35.96 -4.21 -7.35
N SER A 48 -35.98 -5.32 -6.61
CA SER A 48 -37.11 -5.67 -5.74
C SER A 48 -37.24 -4.66 -4.60
N PRO A 49 -38.45 -4.18 -4.29
CA PRO A 49 -38.72 -3.32 -3.14
C PRO A 49 -38.61 -4.12 -1.84
N VAL A 50 -37.67 -3.75 -0.96
CA VAL A 50 -37.57 -4.28 0.40
C VAL A 50 -38.44 -3.41 1.34
N PRO A 51 -39.29 -4.03 2.18
CA PRO A 51 -40.30 -3.35 2.98
C PRO A 51 -39.72 -2.42 4.07
N ALA A 52 -40.43 -1.31 4.25
CA ALA A 52 -40.29 -0.39 5.38
C ALA A 52 -40.60 -1.10 6.69
N VAL A 53 -39.68 -1.08 7.65
CA VAL A 53 -39.92 -1.51 9.03
C VAL A 53 -39.20 -0.58 10.01
N SER A 54 -40.04 0.19 10.70
CA SER A 54 -39.96 0.64 12.10
C SER A 54 -38.77 1.49 12.56
N GLU A 55 -39.02 2.80 12.49
CA GLU A 55 -38.50 3.82 13.39
C GLU A 55 -38.87 3.47 14.84
N VAL A 56 -37.87 3.08 15.64
CA VAL A 56 -38.00 2.94 17.09
C VAL A 56 -37.43 4.20 17.72
N THR A 57 -38.35 5.06 18.13
CA THR A 57 -38.16 6.18 19.04
C THR A 57 -37.96 5.65 20.45
N PRO A 58 -36.83 5.95 21.12
CA PRO A 58 -36.80 5.97 22.57
C PRO A 58 -36.96 7.41 23.09
N GLU A 59 -38.03 7.58 23.85
CA GLU A 59 -38.38 8.66 24.77
C GLU A 59 -37.19 9.41 25.37
N ALA A 60 -37.21 10.73 25.17
CA ALA A 60 -36.52 11.67 26.01
C ALA A 60 -37.14 11.63 27.43
N THR A 61 -36.46 10.96 28.37
CA THR A 61 -36.74 11.13 29.80
C THR A 61 -35.90 12.30 30.34
N SER A 62 -36.62 13.40 30.56
CA SER A 62 -36.16 14.62 31.22
C SER A 62 -36.04 14.39 32.73
N GLY A 63 -34.81 14.20 33.21
CA GLY A 63 -34.45 14.28 34.63
C GLY A 63 -33.55 15.48 34.88
N ALA A 64 -34.15 16.60 35.30
CA ALA A 64 -33.41 17.77 35.76
C ALA A 64 -32.94 17.54 37.21
N LEU A 65 -31.63 17.33 37.40
CA LEU A 65 -30.99 17.48 38.71
C LEU A 65 -29.91 18.56 38.61
N SER A 66 -30.23 19.68 39.23
CA SER A 66 -29.35 20.84 39.41
C SER A 66 -28.25 20.50 40.42
N VAL A 67 -27.05 20.19 39.93
CA VAL A 67 -25.86 20.06 40.75
C VAL A 67 -25.04 21.35 40.62
N LEU A 68 -24.96 22.08 41.72
CA LEU A 68 -24.10 23.24 41.88
C LEU A 68 -22.64 22.75 41.93
N ALA A 69 -22.01 22.62 40.77
CA ALA A 69 -20.63 22.13 40.64
C ALA A 69 -19.64 23.29 40.45
N THR A 70 -18.71 23.34 41.39
CA THR A 70 -17.41 24.01 41.44
C THR A 70 -16.75 24.22 40.07
N PRO A 71 -16.02 25.33 39.82
CA PRO A 71 -15.26 25.49 38.58
C PRO A 71 -14.24 24.36 38.43
N ALA A 72 -14.54 23.41 37.56
CA ALA A 72 -13.58 22.41 37.13
C ALA A 72 -12.50 23.13 36.32
N VAL A 73 -11.29 23.18 36.88
CA VAL A 73 -10.09 23.54 36.14
C VAL A 73 -10.01 22.58 34.95
N SER A 74 -10.29 23.09 33.75
CA SER A 74 -10.20 22.33 32.51
C SER A 74 -8.72 22.05 32.25
N LEU A 75 -8.27 20.87 32.69
CA LEU A 75 -7.00 20.31 32.28
C LEU A 75 -7.17 19.91 30.81
N LEU A 76 -6.72 20.78 29.92
CA LEU A 76 -6.54 20.43 28.51
C LEU A 76 -5.72 19.13 28.47
N PRO A 77 -6.22 18.04 27.85
CA PRO A 77 -5.43 16.84 27.72
C PRO A 77 -4.18 17.21 26.92
N THR A 78 -3.01 17.04 27.53
CA THR A 78 -1.73 17.10 26.83
C THR A 78 -1.83 16.19 25.61
N PRO A 79 -1.60 16.68 24.37
CA PRO A 79 -1.67 15.82 23.19
C PRO A 79 -0.69 14.67 23.39
N THR A 80 -1.21 13.47 23.57
CA THR A 80 -0.39 12.27 23.73
C THR A 80 0.32 12.05 22.41
N PRO A 81 1.66 12.08 22.36
CA PRO A 81 2.38 11.83 21.12
C PRO A 81 2.05 10.40 20.67
N PHE A 82 1.46 10.27 19.47
CA PHE A 82 1.37 9.04 18.66
C PHE A 82 1.40 7.73 19.46
N ALA A 83 0.41 7.51 20.33
CA ALA A 83 0.30 6.23 21.01
C ALA A 83 -0.14 5.17 19.99
N PHE A 84 0.68 4.16 19.76
CA PHE A 84 0.25 2.97 19.04
C PHE A 84 -0.87 2.30 19.85
N PRO A 85 -1.95 1.85 19.21
CA PRO A 85 -3.10 1.26 19.91
C PRO A 85 -2.79 -0.11 20.54
N GLN A 86 -1.62 -0.68 20.24
CA GLN A 86 -1.09 -1.86 20.90
C GLN A 86 0.20 -1.46 21.61
N ASP A 87 0.32 -1.86 22.88
CA ASP A 87 1.56 -1.72 23.64
C ASP A 87 2.66 -2.51 22.90
N PRO A 88 3.78 -1.87 22.47
CA PRO A 88 4.85 -2.58 21.79
C PRO A 88 5.39 -3.78 22.60
N ASP A 89 5.25 -3.76 23.93
CA ASP A 89 5.65 -4.87 24.80
C ASP A 89 4.71 -6.09 24.69
N GLN A 90 3.56 -5.95 24.02
CA GLN A 90 2.61 -7.04 23.78
C GLN A 90 2.77 -7.71 22.42
N ILE A 91 3.59 -7.17 21.52
CA ILE A 91 3.85 -7.77 20.22
C ILE A 91 4.83 -8.93 20.41
N THR A 92 4.31 -10.16 20.50
CA THR A 92 5.12 -11.37 20.58
C THR A 92 5.28 -11.95 19.18
N VAL A 93 6.53 -12.15 18.74
CA VAL A 93 6.84 -12.61 17.39
C VAL A 93 7.61 -13.90 17.46
N ALA A 94 7.23 -14.87 16.63
CA ALA A 94 7.89 -16.15 16.58
C ALA A 94 9.36 -15.99 16.12
N PRO A 95 10.29 -16.81 16.65
CA PRO A 95 11.70 -16.74 16.27
C PRO A 95 11.89 -16.83 14.75
N GLY A 96 12.65 -15.90 14.18
CA GLY A 96 12.94 -15.86 12.75
C GLY A 96 11.79 -15.34 11.88
N LYS A 97 10.70 -14.85 12.47
CA LYS A 97 9.67 -14.09 11.79
C LYS A 97 9.93 -12.59 11.90
N ALA A 98 9.12 -11.81 11.22
CA ALA A 98 9.17 -10.36 11.19
C ALA A 98 7.83 -9.75 11.61
N VAL A 99 7.88 -8.48 11.98
CA VAL A 99 6.72 -7.63 12.21
C VAL A 99 6.77 -6.43 11.29
N VAL A 100 5.64 -6.11 10.67
CA VAL A 100 5.47 -4.90 9.88
C VAL A 100 4.37 -4.05 10.51
N ILE A 101 4.74 -2.87 10.96
CA ILE A 101 3.83 -1.88 11.55
C ILE A 101 3.79 -0.67 10.65
N GLY A 102 2.60 -0.14 10.40
CA GLY A 102 2.46 1.09 9.64
C GLY A 102 1.19 1.86 9.97
N ARG A 103 1.01 2.98 9.28
CA ARG A 103 -0.17 3.84 9.40
C ARG A 103 -0.60 4.32 8.03
N LEU A 104 -1.88 4.19 7.72
CA LEU A 104 -2.48 4.71 6.51
C LEU A 104 -3.04 6.12 6.74
N ILE A 105 -2.56 7.05 5.93
CA ILE A 105 -3.03 8.43 5.87
C ILE A 105 -3.52 8.70 4.45
N SER A 106 -4.71 9.27 4.33
CA SER A 106 -5.23 9.77 3.06
C SER A 106 -4.39 10.94 2.57
N MET A 107 -3.77 10.80 1.39
CA MET A 107 -3.00 11.90 0.78
C MET A 107 -3.87 13.10 0.39
N ARG A 108 -5.18 12.89 0.20
CA ARG A 108 -6.12 13.95 -0.18
C ARG A 108 -6.56 14.80 1.02
N THR A 109 -6.81 14.15 2.16
CA THR A 109 -7.41 14.80 3.34
C THR A 109 -6.43 14.97 4.50
N GLY A 110 -5.28 14.28 4.46
CA GLY A 110 -4.33 14.23 5.57
C GLY A 110 -4.83 13.45 6.79
N THR A 111 -6.01 12.82 6.70
CA THR A 111 -6.64 12.10 7.81
C THR A 111 -6.27 10.62 7.78
N PRO A 112 -6.26 9.93 8.94
CA PRO A 112 -6.15 8.49 8.97
C PRO A 112 -7.25 7.79 8.17
N LEU A 113 -6.91 6.61 7.64
CA LEU A 113 -7.85 5.74 6.93
C LEU A 113 -8.18 4.52 7.81
N PRO A 114 -9.30 4.55 8.55
CA PRO A 114 -9.71 3.44 9.38
C PRO A 114 -10.43 2.34 8.60
N ASN A 115 -10.55 1.15 9.20
CA ASN A 115 -11.27 0.00 8.65
C ASN A 115 -10.92 -0.31 7.19
N THR A 116 -9.63 -0.14 6.85
CA THR A 116 -9.13 -0.34 5.49
C THR A 116 -8.27 -1.59 5.47
N VAL A 117 -8.56 -2.48 4.52
CA VAL A 117 -7.76 -3.71 4.32
C VAL A 117 -6.38 -3.34 3.78
N VAL A 118 -5.34 -3.92 4.36
CA VAL A 118 -3.95 -3.80 3.92
C VAL A 118 -3.41 -5.19 3.69
N ARG A 119 -2.70 -5.40 2.58
CA ARG A 119 -2.11 -6.70 2.24
C ARG A 119 -0.65 -6.57 1.84
N LEU A 120 0.12 -7.61 2.11
CA LEU A 120 1.52 -7.71 1.71
C LEU A 120 1.65 -8.66 0.51
N ALA A 121 2.09 -8.13 -0.62
CA ALA A 121 2.48 -8.93 -1.78
C ALA A 121 3.98 -9.25 -1.71
N GLU A 122 4.35 -10.51 -1.83
CA GLU A 122 5.75 -10.94 -1.79
C GLU A 122 6.48 -10.56 -3.08
N VAL A 123 7.70 -10.06 -2.96
CA VAL A 123 8.55 -9.69 -4.10
C VAL A 123 9.58 -10.79 -4.39
N TYR A 124 9.68 -11.15 -5.66
CA TYR A 124 10.59 -12.14 -6.22
C TYR A 124 11.49 -11.49 -7.25
N TYR A 125 12.80 -11.71 -7.14
CA TYR A 125 13.77 -11.20 -8.09
C TYR A 125 14.31 -12.35 -8.95
N ALA A 126 14.50 -12.09 -10.24
CA ALA A 126 15.13 -13.05 -11.14
C ALA A 126 16.64 -13.20 -10.87
N ASP A 127 17.28 -12.13 -10.37
CA ASP A 127 18.70 -12.11 -10.02
C ASP A 127 18.88 -11.42 -8.66
N GLU A 128 19.33 -12.20 -7.67
CA GLU A 128 19.61 -11.75 -6.31
C GLU A 128 20.74 -10.71 -6.24
N ASN A 129 21.63 -10.65 -7.25
CA ASN A 129 22.72 -9.67 -7.30
C ASN A 129 22.30 -8.34 -7.94
N ASN A 130 21.09 -8.29 -8.52
CA ASN A 130 20.55 -7.12 -9.21
C ASN A 130 19.12 -6.83 -8.76
N LYS A 131 18.94 -6.75 -7.43
CA LYS A 131 17.68 -6.35 -6.82
C LYS A 131 17.40 -4.88 -7.08
N SER A 132 16.30 -4.63 -7.78
CA SER A 132 15.76 -3.30 -8.02
C SER A 132 14.24 -3.38 -7.95
N PRO A 133 13.56 -2.33 -7.43
CA PRO A 133 12.10 -2.23 -7.50
C PRO A 133 11.54 -2.38 -8.92
N GLU A 134 12.35 -2.10 -9.95
CA GLU A 134 11.98 -2.19 -11.36
C GLU A 134 12.15 -3.62 -11.94
N THR A 135 12.93 -4.49 -11.29
CA THR A 135 13.25 -5.85 -11.75
C THR A 135 12.54 -6.94 -10.95
N GLY A 136 11.96 -6.61 -9.79
CA GLY A 136 11.16 -7.52 -8.98
C GLY A 136 9.77 -7.77 -9.58
N ALA A 137 9.34 -9.03 -9.60
CA ALA A 137 7.94 -9.40 -9.76
C ALA A 137 7.30 -9.54 -8.38
N TYR A 138 6.01 -9.25 -8.25
CA TYR A 138 5.29 -9.41 -6.97
C TYR A 138 4.11 -10.36 -7.11
N ALA A 139 3.88 -11.17 -6.09
CA ALA A 139 2.78 -12.12 -6.01
C ALA A 139 1.86 -11.76 -4.85
N LEU A 140 0.58 -11.61 -5.16
CA LEU A 140 -0.47 -11.34 -4.20
C LEU A 140 -1.56 -12.41 -4.34
N ASP A 141 -1.84 -13.09 -3.24
CA ASP A 141 -2.85 -14.13 -3.16
C ASP A 141 -3.94 -13.71 -2.15
N ASN A 142 -5.21 -13.86 -2.52
CA ASN A 142 -6.31 -13.44 -1.67
C ASN A 142 -6.45 -14.28 -0.38
N ALA A 143 -6.04 -15.54 -0.43
CA ALA A 143 -6.16 -16.49 0.68
C ALA A 143 -4.89 -16.56 1.54
N PHE A 144 -3.71 -16.45 0.93
CA PHE A 144 -2.44 -16.75 1.62
C PHE A 144 -1.55 -15.55 1.90
N SER A 145 -1.73 -14.43 1.20
CA SER A 145 -0.93 -13.24 1.51
C SER A 145 -1.33 -12.65 2.86
N PRO A 146 -0.36 -12.20 3.67
CA PRO A 146 -0.65 -11.53 4.93
C PRO A 146 -1.62 -10.36 4.74
N SER A 147 -2.60 -10.27 5.62
CA SER A 147 -3.69 -9.28 5.59
C SER A 147 -3.88 -8.67 6.98
N ALA A 148 -4.10 -7.36 7.02
CA ALA A 148 -4.46 -6.61 8.21
C ALA A 148 -5.60 -5.64 7.89
N ILE A 149 -6.29 -5.16 8.93
CA ILE A 149 -7.30 -4.10 8.82
C ILE A 149 -6.82 -2.95 9.69
N THR A 150 -6.88 -1.73 9.17
CA THR A 150 -6.51 -0.56 9.96
C THR A 150 -7.52 -0.24 11.06
N ASP A 151 -7.04 0.21 12.21
CA ASP A 151 -7.89 0.74 13.28
C ASP A 151 -8.38 2.17 13.02
N ASP A 152 -9.11 2.74 13.99
CA ASP A 152 -9.67 4.10 13.95
C ASP A 152 -8.63 5.20 13.72
N GLN A 153 -7.36 4.96 14.07
CA GLN A 153 -6.25 5.87 13.87
C GLN A 153 -5.42 5.53 12.63
N GLY A 154 -5.88 4.57 11.82
CA GLY A 154 -5.26 4.14 10.58
C GLY A 154 -4.05 3.24 10.76
N TYR A 155 -3.75 2.75 11.97
CA TYR A 155 -2.61 1.86 12.15
C TYR A 155 -2.95 0.43 11.77
N PHE A 156 -1.95 -0.31 11.29
CA PHE A 156 -2.03 -1.74 11.00
C PHE A 156 -0.77 -2.44 11.49
N ILE A 157 -0.91 -3.72 11.80
CA ILE A 157 0.18 -4.58 12.25
C ILE A 157 0.07 -5.92 11.52
N PHE A 158 1.17 -6.37 10.93
CA PHE A 158 1.37 -7.74 10.50
C PHE A 158 2.35 -8.41 11.45
N GLN A 159 1.93 -9.50 12.09
CA GLN A 159 2.76 -10.30 12.99
C GLN A 159 3.12 -11.62 12.31
N ASP A 160 4.25 -12.20 12.73
CA ASP A 160 4.71 -13.52 12.29
C ASP A 160 4.88 -13.68 10.77
N VAL A 161 5.19 -12.59 10.06
CA VAL A 161 5.42 -12.65 8.60
C VAL A 161 6.81 -13.18 8.28
N ASP A 162 6.96 -13.81 7.12
CA ASP A 162 8.27 -14.27 6.69
C ASP A 162 9.20 -13.08 6.39
N PRO A 163 10.49 -13.14 6.77
CA PRO A 163 11.41 -12.05 6.47
C PRO A 163 11.75 -11.99 4.98
N ARG A 164 11.14 -11.06 4.26
CA ARG A 164 11.22 -10.90 2.79
C ARG A 164 10.96 -9.47 2.37
N ASP A 165 11.12 -9.24 1.08
CA ASP A 165 10.69 -8.01 0.42
C ASP A 165 9.21 -8.06 0.08
N TYR A 166 8.50 -6.98 0.38
CA TYR A 166 7.05 -6.85 0.21
C TYR A 166 6.66 -5.56 -0.50
N VAL A 167 5.53 -5.60 -1.20
CA VAL A 167 4.80 -4.43 -1.69
C VAL A 167 3.47 -4.32 -0.94
N ILE A 168 3.11 -3.11 -0.52
CA ILE A 168 1.90 -2.86 0.24
C ILE A 168 0.74 -2.56 -0.71
N PHE A 169 -0.34 -3.33 -0.58
CA PHE A 169 -1.62 -3.10 -1.23
C PHE A 169 -2.61 -2.56 -0.19
N VAL A 170 -3.37 -1.53 -0.58
CA VAL A 170 -4.35 -0.86 0.27
C VAL A 170 -5.72 -0.93 -0.41
N GLY A 171 -6.70 -1.50 0.28
CA GLY A 171 -8.05 -1.72 -0.21
C GLY A 171 -8.37 -3.19 -0.48
N ASP A 172 -9.54 -3.42 -1.06
CA ASP A 172 -10.02 -4.75 -1.44
C ASP A 172 -9.54 -5.07 -2.86
N ILE A 173 -8.69 -6.09 -2.99
CA ILE A 173 -8.08 -6.48 -4.26
C ILE A 173 -9.09 -7.01 -5.29
N MET A 174 -10.29 -7.40 -4.84
CA MET A 174 -11.37 -7.87 -5.71
C MET A 174 -12.28 -6.73 -6.19
N VAL A 175 -12.28 -5.58 -5.51
CA VAL A 175 -13.22 -4.49 -5.76
C VAL A 175 -12.52 -3.19 -6.11
N ASN A 176 -11.66 -2.70 -5.22
CA ASN A 176 -10.94 -1.44 -5.38
C ASN A 176 -9.70 -1.42 -4.48
N TYR A 177 -8.53 -1.30 -5.10
CA TYR A 177 -7.26 -1.23 -4.39
C TYR A 177 -6.31 -0.21 -5.01
N THR A 178 -5.34 0.21 -4.21
CA THR A 178 -4.16 0.97 -4.64
C THR A 178 -2.89 0.30 -4.12
N VAL A 179 -1.76 0.64 -4.73
CA VAL A 179 -0.43 0.12 -4.36
C VAL A 179 0.40 1.27 -3.81
N ASP A 180 1.18 1.04 -2.75
CA ASP A 180 2.20 2.00 -2.30
C ASP A 180 3.27 2.11 -3.38
N VAL A 181 3.31 3.25 -4.06
CA VAL A 181 4.25 3.54 -5.15
C VAL A 181 5.19 4.68 -4.79
N ASN A 182 6.36 4.69 -5.41
CA ASN A 182 7.30 5.80 -5.34
C ASN A 182 6.91 6.93 -6.32
N GLU A 183 7.68 8.01 -6.31
CA GLU A 183 7.45 9.20 -7.16
C GLU A 183 7.50 8.89 -8.67
N LYS A 184 8.14 7.79 -9.06
CA LYS A 184 8.22 7.32 -10.45
C LYS A 184 7.06 6.39 -10.84
N GLY A 185 6.16 6.08 -9.90
CA GLY A 185 5.05 5.16 -10.11
C GLY A 185 5.41 3.67 -10.01
N PHE A 186 6.63 3.32 -9.60
CA PHE A 186 6.98 1.94 -9.30
C PHE A 186 6.55 1.55 -7.88
N PRO A 187 6.16 0.29 -7.64
CA PRO A 187 5.89 -0.19 -6.29
C PRO A 187 7.05 0.10 -5.34
N ARG A 188 6.73 0.59 -4.15
CA ARG A 188 7.72 0.79 -3.10
C ARG A 188 7.91 -0.54 -2.37
N VAL A 189 9.08 -1.14 -2.56
CA VAL A 189 9.47 -2.35 -1.85
C VAL A 189 9.85 -2.02 -0.41
N ARG A 190 9.33 -2.80 0.53
CA ARG A 190 9.64 -2.75 1.96
C ARG A 190 10.23 -4.09 2.37
N THR A 191 11.42 -4.07 2.96
CA THR A 191 12.04 -5.27 3.52
C THR A 191 11.51 -5.48 4.93
N ALA A 192 10.89 -6.64 5.18
CA ALA A 192 10.58 -7.12 6.52
C ALA A 192 11.80 -7.90 7.01
N GLU A 193 12.53 -7.33 7.96
CA GLU A 193 13.69 -7.99 8.55
C GLU A 193 13.24 -8.96 9.65
N PRO A 194 13.91 -10.11 9.80
CA PRO A 194 13.64 -10.98 10.94
C PRO A 194 13.94 -10.18 12.20
N GLU A 195 13.09 -10.33 13.22
CA GLU A 195 13.26 -9.76 14.57
C GLU A 195 14.72 -9.36 14.89
N SER A 196 15.03 -8.09 14.63
CA SER A 196 15.99 -7.35 15.45
C SER A 196 15.10 -6.51 16.35
N LEU A 197 15.19 -6.70 17.67
CA LEU A 197 14.46 -5.93 18.68
C LEU A 197 14.29 -4.47 18.21
N PRO A 198 13.10 -3.84 18.33
CA PRO A 198 12.83 -2.54 17.73
C PRO A 198 13.88 -1.53 18.19
N SER A 199 14.91 -1.30 17.38
CA SER A 199 15.79 -0.16 17.55
C SER A 199 14.95 1.03 17.09
N MET A 200 14.42 1.76 18.06
CA MET A 200 13.72 3.02 17.89
C MET A 200 14.51 3.93 16.94
N VAL A 201 14.16 3.94 15.65
CA VAL A 201 14.68 4.92 14.70
C VAL A 201 14.00 6.24 15.05
N ARG A 202 14.75 7.10 15.75
CA ARG A 202 14.36 8.48 16.07
C ARG A 202 14.35 9.34 14.82
#